data_AF-A0A821ZIX3-F1
#
_entry.id   AF-A0A821ZIX3-F1
#
_cell.length_a   1.000
_cell.length_b   1.000
_cell.length_c   1.000
_cell.angle_alpha   90.00
_cell.angle_beta   90.00
_cell.angle_gamma   90.00
#
_symmetry.space_group_name_H-M   'P 1'
#
loop_
_entity.id
_entity.type
_entity.pdbx_description
1 polymer ?
#
loop_
_entity_poly.entity_id
_entity_poly.type
_entity_poly.pdbx_seq_one_letter_code
_entity_poly.pdbx_strand_id
1 'polypeptide(L)'
;MCRVILPYPAGYKNYLIDHVTVSLNELELFIKHATDMLQRQVKSDDLKGLIEMMTFLSQVRARQEYTDDMAEPIKDIIELLKSYAYEVPQSIYAMLDELPEKWIIIKKMAIKMKQHIAPLQANQIVNIRNQIIDMEKKQHELRERFLRDAPFRYDTKEPYVELDNWALQLRKD
;
A
#
# COMPACT_ATOMS: atom_id res chain seq x y z
N MET A 1 -16.97 40.55 -9.27
CA MET A 1 -17.40 39.14 -9.46
C MET A 1 -17.90 38.63 -8.11
N CYS A 2 -19.18 38.83 -7.82
CA CYS A 2 -19.77 38.34 -6.57
C CYS A 2 -19.87 36.82 -6.62
N ARG A 3 -19.11 36.13 -5.76
CA ARG A 3 -19.42 34.77 -5.34
C ARG A 3 -20.81 34.82 -4.70
N VAL A 4 -21.80 34.26 -5.39
CA VAL A 4 -23.17 34.16 -4.89
C VAL A 4 -23.13 33.33 -3.62
N ILE A 5 -23.32 33.98 -2.48
CA ILE A 5 -23.55 33.32 -1.20
C ILE A 5 -24.99 32.80 -1.29
N LEU A 6 -25.14 31.50 -1.54
CA LEU A 6 -26.44 30.83 -1.44
C LEU A 6 -26.94 30.99 0.01
N PRO A 7 -28.26 31.16 0.23
CA PRO A 7 -28.82 31.22 1.59
C PRO A 7 -28.36 29.99 2.38
N TYR A 8 -27.89 30.19 3.62
CA TYR A 8 -27.26 29.19 4.49
C TYR A 8 -27.93 27.78 4.49
N PRO A 9 -29.28 27.65 4.50
CA PRO A 9 -29.94 26.34 4.42
C PRO A 9 -29.81 25.64 3.05
N ALA A 10 -29.77 26.39 1.95
CA ALA A 10 -29.62 25.86 0.60
C ALA A 10 -28.17 25.41 0.33
N GLY A 11 -27.19 26.13 0.90
CA GLY A 11 -25.78 25.72 0.86
C GLY A 11 -25.53 24.39 1.60
N TYR A 12 -26.16 24.20 2.75
CA TYR A 12 -26.05 22.96 3.53
C TYR A 12 -26.67 21.75 2.80
N LYS A 13 -27.86 21.92 2.20
CA LYS A 13 -28.49 20.87 1.39
C LYS A 13 -27.61 20.43 0.21
N ASN A 14 -27.03 21.38 -0.53
CA ASN A 14 -26.14 21.08 -1.65
C ASN A 14 -24.86 20.37 -1.17
N TYR A 15 -24.28 20.83 -0.05
CA TYR A 15 -23.12 20.17 0.55
C TYR A 15 -23.42 18.71 0.93
N LEU A 16 -24.59 18.42 1.51
CA LEU A 16 -24.98 17.05 1.86
C LEU A 16 -25.13 16.15 0.62
N ILE A 17 -25.73 16.67 -0.46
CA ILE A 17 -25.87 15.95 -1.73
C ILE A 17 -24.49 15.69 -2.34
N ASP A 18 -23.63 16.71 -2.38
CA ASP A 18 -22.27 16.62 -2.91
C ASP A 18 -21.45 15.62 -2.09
N HIS A 19 -21.55 15.67 -0.77
CA HIS A 19 -20.85 14.75 0.14
C HIS A 19 -21.25 13.29 -0.12
N VAL A 20 -22.56 12.97 -0.14
CA VAL A 20 -23.04 11.61 -0.44
C VAL A 20 -22.58 11.15 -1.82
N THR A 21 -22.67 12.02 -2.82
CA THR A 21 -22.29 11.70 -4.20
C THR A 21 -20.78 11.44 -4.33
N VAL A 22 -19.95 12.29 -3.72
CA VAL A 22 -18.49 12.12 -3.74
C VAL A 22 -18.09 10.86 -2.99
N SER A 23 -18.60 10.62 -1.78
CA SER A 23 -18.26 9.44 -0.99
C SER A 23 -18.62 8.13 -1.70
N LEU A 24 -19.80 8.05 -2.32
CA LEU A 24 -20.22 6.86 -3.06
C LEU A 24 -19.39 6.65 -4.34
N ASN A 25 -19.07 7.72 -5.07
CA ASN A 25 -18.21 7.64 -6.26
C ASN A 25 -16.78 7.23 -5.91
N GLU A 26 -16.21 7.78 -4.84
CA GLU A 26 -14.87 7.40 -4.36
C GLU A 26 -14.82 5.91 -3.97
N LEU A 27 -15.87 5.40 -3.33
CA LEU A 27 -15.98 3.98 -2.99
C LEU A 27 -16.10 3.12 -4.25
N GLU A 28 -16.92 3.52 -5.23
CA GLU A 28 -17.06 2.79 -6.50
C GLU A 28 -15.73 2.73 -7.27
N LEU A 29 -15.04 3.86 -7.40
CA LEU A 29 -13.73 3.94 -8.05
C LEU A 29 -12.70 3.05 -7.34
N PHE A 30 -12.71 3.06 -6.01
CA PHE A 30 -11.83 2.20 -5.22
C PHE A 30 -12.14 0.73 -5.43
N ILE A 31 -13.41 0.33 -5.45
CA ILE A 31 -13.83 -1.06 -5.68
C ILE A 31 -13.40 -1.52 -7.08
N LYS A 32 -13.56 -0.69 -8.11
CA LYS A 32 -13.11 -0.99 -9.48
C LYS A 32 -11.61 -1.23 -9.51
N HIS A 33 -10.83 -0.29 -8.97
CA HIS A 33 -9.37 -0.42 -8.89
C HIS A 33 -8.93 -1.65 -8.08
N ALA A 34 -9.59 -1.93 -6.95
CA ALA A 34 -9.30 -3.09 -6.13
C ALA A 34 -9.59 -4.41 -6.85
N THR A 35 -10.68 -4.46 -7.62
CA THR A 35 -11.05 -5.63 -8.41
C THR A 35 -9.97 -5.91 -9.45
N ASP A 36 -9.57 -4.89 -10.21
CA ASP A 36 -8.55 -5.00 -11.24
C ASP A 36 -7.20 -5.45 -10.66
N MET A 37 -6.80 -4.87 -9.52
CA MET A 37 -5.55 -5.25 -8.89
C MET A 37 -5.58 -6.68 -8.35
N LEU A 38 -6.62 -7.07 -7.61
CA LEU A 38 -6.72 -8.40 -7.02
C LEU A 38 -6.88 -9.52 -8.05
N GLN A 39 -7.30 -9.20 -9.27
CA GLN A 39 -7.32 -10.14 -10.40
C GLN A 39 -5.93 -10.35 -11.03
N ARG A 40 -4.96 -9.45 -10.82
CA ARG A 40 -3.60 -9.63 -11.34
C ARG A 40 -2.94 -10.82 -10.63
N GLN A 41 -2.39 -11.74 -11.43
CA GLN A 41 -1.62 -12.86 -10.90
C GLN A 41 -0.21 -12.40 -10.49
N VAL A 42 0.14 -12.62 -9.23
CA VAL A 42 1.52 -12.43 -8.74
C VAL A 42 2.30 -13.74 -8.94
N LYS A 43 3.33 -13.70 -9.78
CA LYS A 43 4.24 -14.83 -9.99
C LYS A 43 5.36 -14.80 -8.96
N SER A 44 5.94 -15.97 -8.66
CA SER A 44 7.03 -16.11 -7.69
C SER A 44 8.31 -15.32 -8.05
N ASP A 45 8.49 -14.99 -9.32
CA ASP A 45 9.70 -14.31 -9.84
C ASP A 45 9.57 -12.79 -9.87
N ASP A 46 8.38 -12.24 -9.59
CA ASP A 46 8.12 -10.80 -9.60
C ASP A 46 8.10 -10.22 -8.17
N LEU A 47 9.29 -9.91 -7.64
CA LEU A 47 9.43 -9.28 -6.33
C LEU A 47 8.72 -7.93 -6.27
N LYS A 48 8.77 -7.14 -7.35
CA LYS A 48 8.16 -5.81 -7.40
C LYS A 48 6.64 -5.92 -7.34
N GLY A 49 6.05 -6.80 -8.14
CA GLY A 49 4.62 -7.09 -8.12
C GLY A 49 4.15 -7.67 -6.79
N LEU A 50 4.96 -8.50 -6.12
CA LEU A 50 4.66 -9.01 -4.78
C LEU A 50 4.60 -7.88 -3.75
N ILE A 51 5.56 -6.96 -3.75
CA ILE A 51 5.59 -5.81 -2.84
C ILE A 51 4.42 -4.86 -3.12
N GLU A 52 4.11 -4.58 -4.39
CA GLU A 52 2.97 -3.75 -4.78
C GLU A 52 1.65 -4.35 -4.27
N MET A 53 1.45 -5.65 -4.47
CA MET A 53 0.27 -6.36 -3.98
C MET A 53 0.19 -6.37 -2.45
N MET A 54 1.29 -6.64 -1.74
CA MET A 54 1.34 -6.58 -0.27
C MET A 54 0.99 -5.20 0.26
N THR A 55 1.54 -4.16 -0.37
CA THR A 55 1.27 -2.75 -0.02
C THR A 55 -0.21 -2.44 -0.21
N PHE A 56 -0.79 -2.87 -1.33
CA PHE A 56 -2.20 -2.66 -1.58
C PHE A 56 -3.11 -3.42 -0.61
N LEU A 57 -2.82 -4.68 -0.31
CA LEU A 57 -3.58 -5.45 0.69
C LEU A 57 -3.57 -4.75 2.06
N SER A 58 -2.46 -4.08 2.41
CA SER A 58 -2.38 -3.25 3.61
C SER A 58 -3.26 -2.00 3.52
N GLN A 59 -3.31 -1.34 2.37
CA GLN A 59 -4.20 -0.19 2.15
C GLN A 59 -5.68 -0.57 2.23
N VAL A 60 -6.07 -1.70 1.63
CA VAL A 60 -7.44 -2.25 1.72
C VAL A 60 -7.82 -2.50 3.18
N ARG A 61 -6.91 -3.08 3.98
CA ARG A 61 -7.13 -3.30 5.41
C ARG A 61 -7.27 -1.99 6.19
N ALA A 62 -6.41 -1.00 5.94
CA ALA A 62 -6.47 0.29 6.62
C ALA A 62 -7.76 1.07 6.29
N ARG A 63 -8.25 0.95 5.05
CA ARG A 63 -9.49 1.59 4.61
C ARG A 63 -10.75 0.87 5.10
N GLN A 64 -10.62 -0.38 5.57
CA GLN A 64 -11.77 -1.23 5.90
C GLN A 64 -12.60 -0.67 7.05
N GLU A 65 -11.97 -0.26 8.15
CA GLU A 65 -12.68 0.29 9.31
C GLU A 65 -13.50 1.52 8.90
N TYR A 66 -12.86 2.48 8.24
CA TYR A 66 -13.54 3.69 7.74
C TYR A 66 -14.70 3.38 6.78
N THR A 67 -14.53 2.44 5.85
CA THR A 67 -15.56 2.11 4.84
C THR A 67 -16.73 1.35 5.44
N ASP A 68 -16.47 0.48 6.41
CA ASP A 68 -17.52 -0.26 7.13
C ASP A 68 -18.34 0.72 8.00
N ASP A 69 -17.70 1.73 8.61
CA ASP A 69 -18.36 2.76 9.43
C ASP A 69 -19.09 3.85 8.62
N MET A 70 -18.75 4.06 7.35
CA MET A 70 -19.34 5.10 6.49
C MET A 70 -20.78 4.78 6.02
N ALA A 71 -21.19 3.51 6.09
CA ALA A 71 -22.49 3.08 5.55
C ALA A 71 -23.69 3.63 6.34
N GLU A 72 -23.56 3.74 7.67
CA GLU A 72 -24.60 4.27 8.56
C GLU A 72 -24.82 5.78 8.37
N PRO A 73 -23.79 6.66 8.43
CA PRO A 73 -23.98 8.10 8.26
C PRO A 73 -24.52 8.49 6.86
N ILE A 74 -24.23 7.73 5.80
CA ILE A 74 -24.81 7.99 4.48
C ILE A 74 -26.32 7.70 4.46
N LYS A 75 -26.78 6.67 5.15
CA LYS A 75 -28.21 6.36 5.29
C LYS A 75 -28.95 7.47 6.02
N ASP A 76 -28.38 7.95 7.12
CA ASP A 76 -28.95 9.04 7.91
C ASP A 76 -29.04 10.34 7.11
N ILE A 77 -28.02 10.66 6.30
CA ILE A 77 -28.04 11.83 5.42
C ILE A 77 -29.13 11.69 4.34
N ILE A 78 -29.32 10.49 3.78
CA ILE A 78 -30.39 10.25 2.79
C ILE A 78 -31.78 10.40 3.42
N GLU A 79 -31.98 9.91 4.65
CA GLU A 79 -33.22 10.10 5.39
C GLU A 79 -33.48 11.58 5.71
N LEU A 80 -32.44 12.31 6.10
CA LEU A 80 -32.50 13.75 6.30
C LEU A 80 -32.85 14.48 4.99
N LEU A 81 -32.27 14.11 3.85
CA LEU A 81 -32.60 14.68 2.54
C LEU A 81 -34.05 14.42 2.14
N LYS A 82 -34.61 13.25 2.47
CA LYS A 82 -36.05 12.96 2.30
C LYS A 82 -36.92 13.90 3.13
N SER A 83 -36.53 14.20 4.38
CA SER A 83 -37.26 15.15 5.23
C SER A 83 -37.30 16.57 4.64
N TYR A 84 -36.30 16.94 3.84
CA TYR A 84 -36.25 18.20 3.08
C TYR A 84 -36.96 18.16 1.72
N ALA A 85 -37.82 17.16 1.49
CA ALA A 85 -38.53 16.92 0.24
C ALA A 85 -37.60 16.87 -1.00
N TYR A 86 -36.37 16.39 -0.81
CA TYR A 86 -35.44 16.15 -1.91
C TYR A 86 -35.60 14.71 -2.41
N GLU A 87 -35.94 14.57 -3.70
CA GLU A 87 -35.88 13.29 -4.37
C GLU A 87 -34.43 12.95 -4.69
N VAL A 88 -33.88 12.02 -3.90
CA VAL A 88 -32.57 11.43 -4.17
C VAL A 88 -32.64 10.61 -5.47
N PRO A 89 -31.70 10.79 -6.41
CA PRO A 89 -31.69 10.02 -7.66
C PRO A 89 -31.69 8.50 -7.44
N GLN A 90 -32.37 7.76 -8.31
CA GLN A 90 -32.42 6.30 -8.27
C GLN A 90 -31.01 5.66 -8.35
N SER A 91 -30.07 6.31 -9.02
CA SER A 91 -28.67 5.88 -9.10
C SER A 91 -27.98 5.82 -7.73
N ILE A 92 -28.29 6.75 -6.82
CA ILE A 92 -27.70 6.78 -5.48
C ILE A 92 -28.26 5.62 -4.64
N TYR A 93 -29.55 5.30 -4.77
CA TYR A 93 -30.13 4.13 -4.11
C TYR A 93 -29.51 2.82 -4.62
N ALA A 94 -29.33 2.68 -5.93
CA ALA A 94 -28.66 1.51 -6.50
C ALA A 94 -27.22 1.36 -5.99
N MET A 95 -26.47 2.47 -5.89
CA MET A 95 -25.11 2.45 -5.31
C MET A 95 -25.11 2.06 -3.84
N LEU A 96 -26.10 2.50 -3.05
CA LEU A 96 -26.19 2.19 -1.63
C LEU A 96 -26.44 0.71 -1.36
N ASP A 97 -27.19 0.04 -2.23
CA ASP A 97 -27.45 -1.40 -2.14
C ASP A 97 -26.28 -2.22 -2.71
N GLU A 98 -25.72 -1.83 -3.86
CA GLU A 98 -24.69 -2.62 -4.56
C GLU A 98 -23.27 -2.47 -3.99
N LEU A 99 -22.86 -1.28 -3.57
CA LEU A 99 -21.47 -1.03 -3.15
C LEU A 99 -21.07 -1.83 -1.90
N PRO A 100 -21.91 -1.96 -0.85
CA PRO A 100 -21.60 -2.81 0.29
C PRO A 100 -21.39 -4.28 -0.09
N GLU A 101 -22.21 -4.81 -1.01
CA GLU A 101 -22.05 -6.19 -1.49
C GLU A 101 -20.73 -6.38 -2.24
N LYS A 102 -20.42 -5.46 -3.17
CA LYS A 102 -19.13 -5.47 -3.89
C LYS A 102 -17.96 -5.33 -2.94
N TRP A 103 -18.08 -4.51 -1.89
CA TRP A 103 -17.06 -4.35 -0.86
C TRP A 103 -16.79 -5.66 -0.10
N ILE A 104 -17.85 -6.42 0.25
CA ILE A 104 -17.70 -7.75 0.87
C ILE A 104 -16.96 -8.72 -0.07
N ILE A 105 -17.24 -8.68 -1.38
CA ILE A 105 -16.53 -9.50 -2.37
C ILE A 105 -15.05 -9.14 -2.40
N ILE A 106 -14.71 -7.84 -2.44
CA ILE A 106 -13.32 -7.37 -2.40
C ILE A 106 -12.61 -7.84 -1.13
N LYS A 107 -13.24 -7.74 0.05
CA LYS A 107 -12.69 -8.26 1.31
C LYS A 107 -12.37 -9.76 1.21
N LYS A 108 -13.29 -10.56 0.65
CA LYS A 108 -13.08 -11.99 0.44
C LYS A 108 -11.93 -12.27 -0.54
N MET A 109 -11.84 -11.51 -1.64
CA MET A 109 -10.75 -11.64 -2.62
C MET A 109 -9.39 -11.26 -2.00
N ALA A 110 -9.35 -10.19 -1.20
CA ALA A 110 -8.14 -9.76 -0.50
C ALA A 110 -7.64 -10.82 0.49
N ILE A 111 -8.54 -11.49 1.22
CA ILE A 111 -8.19 -12.61 2.11
C ILE A 111 -7.59 -13.77 1.31
N LYS A 112 -8.23 -14.18 0.20
CA LYS A 112 -7.72 -15.25 -0.67
C LYS A 112 -6.35 -14.89 -1.24
N MET A 113 -6.17 -13.66 -1.71
CA MET A 113 -4.90 -13.20 -2.25
C MET A 113 -3.82 -13.19 -1.19
N LYS A 114 -4.13 -12.73 0.04
CA LYS A 114 -3.22 -12.79 1.19
C LYS A 114 -2.76 -14.22 1.49
N GLN A 115 -3.67 -15.19 1.45
CA GLN A 115 -3.34 -16.60 1.61
C GLN A 115 -2.44 -17.13 0.48
N HIS A 116 -2.71 -16.71 -0.76
CA HIS A 116 -1.91 -17.08 -1.93
C HIS A 116 -0.48 -16.52 -1.86
N ILE A 117 -0.31 -15.27 -1.45
CA ILE A 117 1.02 -14.63 -1.39
C ILE A 117 1.83 -14.99 -0.15
N ALA A 118 1.21 -15.50 0.92
CA ALA A 118 1.88 -15.88 2.15
C ALA A 118 3.09 -16.82 1.96
N PRO A 119 3.01 -17.93 1.19
CA PRO A 119 4.18 -18.77 0.92
C PRO A 119 5.25 -18.05 0.09
N LEU A 120 4.86 -17.21 -0.87
CA LEU A 120 5.81 -16.43 -1.68
C LEU A 120 6.59 -15.45 -0.81
N GLN A 121 5.90 -14.75 0.09
CA GLN A 121 6.51 -13.85 1.07
C GLN A 121 7.47 -14.61 2.00
N ALA A 122 7.07 -15.78 2.51
CA ALA A 122 7.93 -16.60 3.36
C ALA A 122 9.23 -17.02 2.64
N ASN A 123 9.13 -17.43 1.37
CA ASN A 123 10.29 -17.78 0.55
C ASN A 123 11.22 -16.57 0.34
N GLN A 124 10.67 -15.38 0.07
CA GLN A 124 11.48 -14.17 -0.07
C GLN A 124 12.19 -13.79 1.24
N ILE A 125 11.53 -13.95 2.39
CA ILE A 125 12.16 -13.72 3.70
C ILE A 125 13.35 -14.67 3.91
N VAL A 126 13.20 -15.95 3.55
CA VAL A 126 14.29 -16.93 3.66
C VAL A 126 15.44 -16.55 2.71
N ASN A 127 15.14 -16.15 1.48
CA ASN A 127 16.16 -15.71 0.52
C ASN A 127 16.96 -14.51 1.04
N ILE A 128 16.26 -13.50 1.57
CA ILE A 128 16.89 -12.32 2.19
C ILE A 128 17.78 -12.73 3.37
N ARG A 129 17.30 -13.63 4.24
CA ARG A 129 18.12 -14.13 5.36
C ARG A 129 19.39 -14.82 4.89
N ASN A 130 19.29 -15.64 3.84
CA ASN A 130 20.45 -16.32 3.27
C ASN A 130 21.44 -15.31 2.65
N GLN A 131 20.94 -14.26 1.99
CA GLN A 131 21.78 -13.18 1.47
C GLN A 131 22.50 -12.43 2.60
N ILE A 132 21.81 -12.14 3.71
CA ILE A 132 22.44 -11.52 4.89
C ILE A 132 23.57 -12.41 5.42
N ILE A 133 23.33 -13.71 5.58
CA ILE A 133 24.36 -14.65 6.06
C ILE A 133 25.56 -14.71 5.10
N ASP A 134 25.32 -14.72 3.79
CA ASP A 134 26.40 -14.71 2.78
C ASP A 134 27.20 -13.42 2.82
N MET A 135 26.54 -12.27 2.97
CA MET A 135 27.19 -10.97 3.17
C MET A 135 28.01 -10.92 4.46
N GLU A 136 27.46 -11.40 5.58
CA GLU A 136 28.18 -11.49 6.86
C GLU A 136 29.43 -12.36 6.74
N LYS A 137 29.33 -13.49 6.03
CA LYS A 137 30.47 -14.36 5.75
C LYS A 137 31.54 -13.66 4.91
N LYS A 138 31.15 -13.00 3.82
CA LYS A 138 32.07 -12.21 2.97
C LYS A 138 32.76 -11.11 3.76
N GLN A 139 31.99 -10.37 4.58
CA GLN A 139 32.51 -9.32 5.44
C GLN A 139 33.51 -9.88 6.45
N HIS A 140 33.20 -11.03 7.07
CA HIS A 140 34.11 -11.69 8.00
C HIS A 140 35.40 -12.15 7.31
N GLU A 141 35.31 -12.81 6.15
CA GLU A 141 36.47 -13.23 5.37
C GLU A 141 37.32 -12.05 4.89
N LEU A 142 36.70 -10.93 4.52
CA LEU A 142 37.39 -9.71 4.14
C LEU A 142 38.09 -9.08 5.36
N ARG A 143 37.42 -9.03 6.52
CA ARG A 143 38.03 -8.56 7.77
C ARG A 143 39.25 -9.39 8.15
N GLU A 144 39.16 -10.71 8.10
CA GLU A 144 40.28 -11.60 8.42
C GLU A 144 41.44 -11.45 7.43
N ARG A 145 41.16 -11.27 6.14
CA ARG A 145 42.18 -10.96 5.14
C ARG A 145 42.84 -9.61 5.38
N PHE A 146 42.04 -8.58 5.67
CA PHE A 146 42.56 -7.27 6.03
C PHE A 146 43.45 -7.36 7.27
N LEU A 147 43.04 -8.05 8.33
CA LEU A 147 43.88 -8.18 9.54
C LEU A 147 45.20 -8.93 9.28
N ARG A 148 45.23 -9.90 8.35
CA ARG A 148 46.46 -10.64 8.00
C ARG A 148 47.39 -9.84 7.10
N ASP A 149 46.83 -9.22 6.07
CA ASP A 149 47.57 -8.67 4.94
C ASP A 149 47.64 -7.14 4.96
N ALA A 150 47.03 -6.49 5.96
CA ALA A 150 47.11 -5.05 6.07
C ALA A 150 48.54 -4.58 6.37
N PRO A 151 48.95 -3.44 5.79
CA PRO A 151 50.29 -2.87 5.91
C PRO A 151 50.53 -2.18 7.26
N PHE A 152 50.22 -2.85 8.38
CA PHE A 152 50.50 -2.33 9.72
C PHE A 152 51.92 -2.63 10.20
N ARG A 153 52.69 -3.40 9.41
CA ARG A 153 54.08 -3.70 9.69
C ARG A 153 54.97 -2.54 9.23
N TYR A 154 55.98 -2.23 10.05
CA TYR A 154 56.95 -1.17 9.77
C TYR A 154 57.72 -1.39 8.44
N ASP A 155 57.84 -2.63 7.99
CA ASP A 155 58.61 -3.02 6.80
C ASP A 155 57.80 -2.96 5.48
N THR A 156 56.54 -2.52 5.51
CA THR A 156 55.69 -2.51 4.31
C THR A 156 56.05 -1.36 3.35
N LYS A 157 56.29 -1.69 2.08
CA LYS A 157 56.54 -0.71 1.02
C LYS A 157 55.23 -0.07 0.56
N GLU A 158 55.20 1.26 0.48
CA GLU A 158 54.05 2.07 0.05
C GLU A 158 52.70 1.78 0.76
N PRO A 159 52.63 1.91 2.11
CA PRO A 159 51.45 1.53 2.91
C PRO A 159 50.14 2.21 2.50
N TYR A 160 50.23 3.48 2.06
CA TYR A 160 49.06 4.26 1.67
C TYR A 160 48.38 3.74 0.39
N VAL A 161 49.15 3.22 -0.57
CA VAL A 161 48.60 2.65 -1.82
C VAL A 161 47.86 1.35 -1.53
N GLU A 162 48.41 0.51 -0.64
CA GLU A 162 47.74 -0.70 -0.20
C GLU A 162 46.47 -0.39 0.61
N LEU A 163 46.50 0.61 1.48
CA LEU A 163 45.32 1.08 2.21
C LEU A 163 44.21 1.62 1.28
N ASP A 164 44.57 2.37 0.24
CA ASP A 164 43.62 2.84 -0.78
C ASP A 164 43.01 1.66 -1.56
N ASN A 165 43.81 0.64 -1.89
CA ASN A 165 43.31 -0.58 -2.52
C ASN A 165 42.33 -1.34 -1.62
N TRP A 166 42.62 -1.45 -0.32
CA TRP A 166 41.70 -2.04 0.67
C TRP A 166 40.41 -1.22 0.81
N ALA A 167 40.51 0.12 0.82
CA ALA A 167 39.35 1.01 0.88
C ALA A 167 38.44 0.87 -0.36
N LEU A 168 39.00 0.63 -1.54
CA LEU A 168 38.24 0.37 -2.77
C LEU A 168 37.53 -0.99 -2.75
N GLN A 169 38.13 -2.01 -2.13
CA GLN A 169 37.51 -3.34 -1.98
C GLN A 169 36.31 -3.29 -1.04
N LEU A 170 36.43 -2.59 0.09
CA LEU A 170 35.34 -2.38 1.06
C LEU A 170 34.12 -1.62 0.50
N ARG A 171 34.29 -0.87 -0.60
CA ARG A 171 33.21 -0.09 -1.24
C ARG A 171 32.43 -0.88 -2.29
N LYS A 172 32.98 -2.02 -2.75
CA LYS A 172 32.41 -2.82 -3.84
C LYS A 172 31.53 -3.97 -3.36
N ASP A 173 31.64 -4.36 -2.09
CA ASP A 173 30.79 -5.34 -1.40
C ASP A 173 29.60 -4.66 -0.69
#